data_AF-X0WTG1-F1
#
_entry.id   AF-X0WTG1-F1
#
_cell.length_a   1.000
_cell.length_b   1.000
_cell.length_c   1.000
_cell.angle_alpha   90.00
_cell.angle_beta   90.00
_cell.angle_gamma   90.00
#
_symmetry.space_group_name_H-M   'P 1'
#
loop_
_entity.id
_entity.type
_entity.pdbx_description
1 polymer ?
#
loop_
_entity_poly.entity_id
_entity_poly.type
_entity_poly.pdbx_seq_one_letter_code
_entity_poly.pdbx_strand_id
1 'polypeptide(L)'
;MGPRAKALGADLKHRLGVSYEKTSDLLWTAFDLPITRGGLCQADGRLAKKARPVYKKLVAALRECVAVHSNEIGWRIGTLSAWLWVFTNQEITVYTIRKSR
;
A
#
# COMPACT_ATOMS: atom_id res chain seq x y z
N MET A 1 -17.66 7.96 -3.07
CA MET A 1 -16.63 8.22 -2.02
C MET A 1 -15.76 9.42 -2.42
N GLY A 2 -15.77 10.47 -1.61
CA GLY A 2 -14.98 11.69 -1.85
C GLY A 2 -13.46 11.49 -1.69
N PRO A 3 -12.64 12.47 -2.11
CA PRO A 3 -11.18 12.37 -2.06
C PRO A 3 -10.61 12.25 -0.64
N ARG A 4 -11.19 12.93 0.35
CA ARG A 4 -10.73 12.87 1.76
C ARG A 4 -10.93 11.49 2.39
N ALA A 5 -12.11 10.89 2.19
CA ALA A 5 -12.40 9.53 2.68
C ALA A 5 -11.47 8.48 2.04
N LYS A 6 -11.13 8.62 0.75
CA LYS A 6 -10.14 7.76 0.08
C LYS A 6 -8.76 7.90 0.71
N ALA A 7 -8.31 9.14 0.93
CA ALA A 7 -6.99 9.40 1.51
C ALA A 7 -6.87 8.85 2.93
N LEU A 8 -7.87 9.12 3.78
CA LEU A 8 -7.92 8.61 5.14
C LEU A 8 -7.99 7.07 5.17
N GLY A 9 -8.84 6.48 4.32
CA GLY A 9 -8.95 5.02 4.24
C GLY A 9 -7.64 4.34 3.85
N ALA A 10 -6.94 4.89 2.85
CA ALA A 10 -5.64 4.40 2.42
C ALA A 10 -4.55 4.59 3.50
N ASP A 11 -4.56 5.72 4.22
CA ASP A 11 -3.61 5.99 5.31
C ASP A 11 -3.81 5.00 6.47
N LEU A 12 -5.05 4.81 6.91
CA LEU A 12 -5.42 3.82 7.92
C LEU A 12 -4.96 2.42 7.50
N LYS A 13 -5.18 2.04 6.23
CA LYS A 13 -4.83 0.72 5.73
C LYS A 13 -3.32 0.49 5.64
N HIS A 14 -2.60 1.42 5.04
CA HIS A 14 -1.22 1.20 4.62
C HIS A 14 -0.18 1.76 5.60
N ARG A 15 -0.45 2.89 6.25
CA ARG A 15 0.47 3.48 7.24
C ARG A 15 0.20 2.93 8.64
N LEU A 16 -1.07 2.78 9.01
CA LEU A 16 -1.48 2.36 10.36
C LEU A 16 -1.86 0.87 10.46
N GLY A 17 -1.91 0.13 9.35
CA GLY A 17 -2.16 -1.32 9.35
C GLY A 17 -3.60 -1.73 9.68
N VAL A 18 -4.56 -0.80 9.64
CA VAL A 18 -5.96 -1.06 9.97
C VAL A 18 -6.63 -1.90 8.86
N SER A 19 -7.46 -2.88 9.24
CA SER A 19 -8.17 -3.71 8.26
C SER A 19 -9.26 -2.89 7.55
N TYR A 20 -9.62 -3.29 6.32
CA TYR A 20 -10.72 -2.61 5.59
C TYR A 20 -12.06 -2.63 6.33
N GLU A 21 -12.27 -3.67 7.14
CA GLU A 21 -13.43 -3.78 8.02
C GLU A 21 -13.43 -2.70 9.09
N LYS A 22 -12.34 -2.57 9.85
CA LYS A 22 -12.22 -1.53 10.87
C LYS A 22 -12.22 -0.12 10.27
N THR A 23 -11.62 0.05 9.09
CA THR A 23 -11.67 1.34 8.37
C THR A 23 -13.10 1.67 7.92
N SER A 24 -13.86 0.69 7.42
CA SER A 24 -15.26 0.85 7.03
C SER A 24 -16.14 1.22 8.22
N ASP A 25 -15.96 0.50 9.34
CA ASP A 25 -16.66 0.76 10.61
C ASP A 25 -16.35 2.16 11.18
N LEU A 26 -15.07 2.56 11.18
CA LEU A 26 -14.66 3.90 11.62
C LEU A 26 -15.26 5.00 10.73
N LEU A 27 -15.27 4.81 9.41
CA LEU A 27 -15.84 5.80 8.50
C LEU A 27 -17.35 5.96 8.67
N TRP A 28 -18.05 4.87 9.01
CA TRP A 28 -19.45 4.92 9.39
C TRP A 28 -19.65 5.63 10.73
N THR A 29 -19.02 5.14 11.79
CA THR A 29 -19.26 5.60 13.17
C THR A 29 -18.80 7.03 13.45
N ALA A 30 -17.69 7.48 12.85
CA ALA A 30 -17.14 8.81 13.12
C ALA A 30 -17.61 9.88 12.13
N PHE A 31 -18.11 9.49 10.95
CA PHE A 31 -18.40 10.44 9.86
C PHE A 31 -19.73 10.17 9.13
N ASP A 32 -20.54 9.20 9.56
CA ASP A 32 -21.78 8.76 8.90
C ASP A 32 -21.58 8.43 7.41
N LEU A 33 -20.43 7.85 7.05
CA LEU A 33 -20.11 7.47 5.68
C LEU A 33 -20.29 5.95 5.47
N PRO A 34 -21.40 5.48 4.85
CA PRO A 34 -21.66 4.06 4.62
C PRO A 34 -20.80 3.52 3.49
N ILE A 35 -19.55 3.24 3.80
CA ILE A 35 -18.56 2.76 2.85
C ILE A 35 -18.31 1.29 3.12
N THR A 36 -18.48 0.44 2.13
CA THR A 36 -18.21 -0.99 2.27
C THR A 36 -16.72 -1.32 2.18
N ARG A 37 -16.32 -2.45 2.78
CA ARG A 37 -14.97 -3.04 2.65
C ARG A 37 -14.53 -3.18 1.18
N GLY A 38 -15.44 -3.66 0.32
CA GLY A 38 -15.21 -3.79 -1.11
C GLY A 38 -14.99 -2.44 -1.80
N GLY A 39 -15.75 -1.42 -1.39
CA GLY A 39 -15.59 -0.05 -1.88
C GLY A 39 -14.22 0.54 -1.55
N LEU A 40 -13.70 0.30 -0.34
CA LEU A 40 -12.34 0.69 0.05
C LEU A 40 -11.29 -0.05 -0.79
N CYS A 41 -11.39 -1.37 -0.89
CA CYS A 41 -10.45 -2.18 -1.68
C CYS A 41 -10.38 -1.72 -3.15
N GLN A 42 -11.53 -1.43 -3.77
CA GLN A 42 -11.58 -0.89 -5.13
C GLN A 42 -11.00 0.53 -5.22
N ALA A 43 -11.22 1.37 -4.21
CA ALA A 43 -10.65 2.71 -4.16
C ALA A 43 -9.13 2.68 -4.05
N ASP A 44 -8.58 1.78 -3.22
CA ASP A 44 -7.14 1.55 -3.09
C ASP A 44 -6.55 1.01 -4.40
N GLY A 45 -7.25 0.09 -5.07
CA GLY A 45 -6.85 -0.36 -6.41
C GLY A 45 -6.76 0.77 -7.43
N ARG A 46 -7.69 1.73 -7.41
CA ARG A 46 -7.63 2.94 -8.25
C ARG A 46 -6.50 3.88 -7.83
N LEU A 47 -6.28 4.04 -6.53
CA LEU A 47 -5.19 4.86 -5.98
C LEU A 47 -3.82 4.28 -6.40
N ALA A 48 -3.64 2.97 -6.27
CA ALA A 48 -2.42 2.28 -6.69
C ALA A 48 -2.13 2.47 -8.19
N LYS A 49 -3.16 2.38 -9.05
CA LYS A 49 -3.02 2.71 -10.48
C LYS A 49 -2.55 4.15 -10.69
N LYS A 50 -3.14 5.11 -9.98
CA LYS A 50 -2.77 6.53 -10.06
C LYS A 50 -1.37 6.80 -9.51
N ALA A 51 -0.93 6.07 -8.48
CA ALA A 51 0.38 6.21 -7.86
C ALA A 51 1.51 5.52 -8.65
N ARG A 52 1.19 4.69 -9.65
CA ARG A 52 2.17 3.93 -10.43
C ARG A 52 3.30 4.78 -11.05
N PRO A 53 3.05 5.99 -11.59
CA PRO A 53 4.13 6.85 -12.08
C PRO A 53 5.07 7.30 -10.96
N VAL A 54 4.55 7.61 -9.78
CA VAL A 54 5.35 7.99 -8.60
C VAL A 54 6.21 6.81 -8.15
N TYR A 55 5.60 5.62 -8.03
CA TYR A 55 6.34 4.40 -7.71
C TYR A 55 7.52 4.16 -8.66
N LYS A 56 7.31 4.30 -9.98
CA LYS A 56 8.39 4.16 -10.97
C LYS A 56 9.51 5.19 -10.79
N LYS A 57 9.17 6.44 -10.46
CA LYS A 57 10.16 7.49 -10.16
C LYS A 57 10.98 7.16 -8.92
N LEU A 58 10.36 6.64 -7.85
CA LEU A 58 11.06 6.20 -6.65
C LEU A 58 12.02 5.04 -6.94
N VAL A 59 11.61 4.07 -7.77
CA VAL A 59 12.48 2.99 -8.23
C VAL A 59 13.67 3.52 -9.04
N ALA A 60 13.44 4.48 -9.94
CA ALA A 60 14.51 5.09 -10.73
C ALA A 60 15.50 5.84 -9.83
N ALA A 61 15.00 6.67 -8.91
CA ALA A 61 15.83 7.40 -7.97
C ALA A 61 16.68 6.47 -7.08
N LEU A 62 16.08 5.38 -6.55
CA LEU A 62 16.82 4.39 -5.76
C LEU A 62 17.97 3.74 -6.55
N ARG A 63 17.82 3.55 -7.87
CA ARG A 63 18.87 2.95 -8.71
C ARG A 63 20.06 3.88 -8.94
N GLU A 64 19.86 5.18 -8.78
CA GLU A 64 20.91 6.20 -8.90
C GLU A 64 21.63 6.43 -7.57
N CYS A 65 21.14 5.86 -6.46
CA CYS A 65 21.77 5.98 -5.15
C CYS A 65 23.05 5.13 -5.06
N VAL A 66 24.06 5.68 -4.38
CA VAL A 66 25.36 5.03 -4.15
C VAL A 66 25.23 3.72 -3.38
N ALA A 67 24.30 3.65 -2.43
CA ALA A 67 24.03 2.46 -1.64
C ALA A 67 22.52 2.26 -1.46
N VAL A 68 22.09 1.00 -1.59
CA VAL A 68 20.71 0.56 -1.37
C VAL A 68 20.76 -0.71 -0.52
N HIS A 69 20.02 -0.71 0.59
CA HIS A 69 19.82 -1.91 1.40
C HIS A 69 18.64 -2.70 0.86
N SER A 70 18.81 -4.01 0.70
CA SER A 70 17.76 -4.93 0.29
C SER A 70 17.45 -5.94 1.39
N ASN A 71 16.17 -6.23 1.57
CA ASN A 71 15.71 -7.30 2.44
C ASN A 71 14.51 -8.02 1.80
N GLU A 72 14.37 -9.31 2.06
CA GLU A 72 13.20 -10.09 1.67
C GLU A 72 12.54 -10.73 2.88
N ILE A 73 11.21 -10.66 2.93
CA ILE A 73 10.41 -11.39 3.91
C ILE A 73 9.43 -12.32 3.21
N GLY A 74 9.21 -13.49 3.80
CA GLY A 74 8.19 -14.42 3.34
C GLY A 74 6.82 -13.74 3.34
N TRP A 75 6.07 -13.90 2.26
CA TRP A 75 4.76 -13.29 2.06
C TRP A 75 3.75 -14.32 1.59
N ARG A 76 2.49 -14.21 2.06
CA ARG A 76 1.42 -15.15 1.74
C ARG A 76 0.31 -14.45 0.97
N ILE A 77 -0.06 -15.00 -0.18
CA ILE A 77 -1.21 -14.57 -0.99
C ILE A 77 -2.18 -15.76 -1.06
N GLY A 78 -3.11 -15.83 -0.11
CA GLY A 78 -3.97 -16.99 0.06
C GLY A 78 -3.13 -18.25 0.31
N THR A 79 -3.24 -19.23 -0.59
CA THR A 79 -2.44 -20.47 -0.55
C THR A 79 -1.05 -20.35 -1.19
N LEU A 80 -0.76 -19.26 -1.90
CA LEU A 80 0.50 -19.06 -2.64
C LEU A 80 1.58 -18.41 -1.77
N SER A 81 2.80 -18.95 -1.86
CA SER A 81 3.99 -18.35 -1.27
C SER A 81 4.60 -17.32 -2.22
N ALA A 82 5.04 -16.21 -1.64
CA ALA A 82 5.67 -15.10 -2.33
C ALA A 82 6.74 -14.48 -1.42
N TRP A 83 7.46 -13.50 -1.96
CA TRP A 83 8.45 -12.71 -1.24
C TRP A 83 8.10 -11.24 -1.36
N LEU A 84 8.01 -10.56 -0.22
CA LEU A 84 8.00 -9.11 -0.19
C LEU A 84 9.45 -8.64 -0.15
N TRP A 85 9.88 -8.06 -1.25
CA TRP A 85 11.16 -7.38 -1.37
C TRP A 85 11.04 -5.95 -0.90
N VAL A 86 12.01 -5.52 -0.11
CA VAL A 86 12.18 -4.16 0.39
C VAL A 86 13.52 -3.64 -0.14
N PHE A 87 13.49 -2.52 -0.84
CA PHE A 87 14.68 -1.78 -1.25
C PHE A 87 14.63 -0.41 -0.60
N THR A 88 15.66 -0.03 0.14
CA THR A 88 15.62 1.16 0.97
C THR A 88 16.97 1.84 1.13
N ASN A 89 16.93 3.16 1.34
CA ASN A 89 18.04 3.97 1.84
C ASN A 89 17.49 4.94 2.91
N GLN A 90 18.24 5.99 3.27
CA GLN A 90 17.80 6.94 4.30
C GLN A 90 16.53 7.73 3.93
N GLU A 91 16.19 7.87 2.64
CA GLU A 91 15.11 8.76 2.17
C GLU A 91 13.97 8.02 1.49
N ILE A 92 14.25 6.90 0.82
CA ILE A 92 13.32 6.20 -0.05
C ILE A 92 13.23 4.74 0.36
N THR A 93 12.00 4.24 0.45
CA THR A 93 11.72 2.80 0.57
C THR A 93 10.72 2.37 -0.49
N VAL A 94 11.03 1.28 -1.19
CA VAL A 94 10.18 0.67 -2.19
C VAL A 94 9.94 -0.80 -1.86
N TYR A 95 8.68 -1.21 -2.02
CA TYR A 95 8.24 -2.58 -1.81
C TYR A 95 7.79 -3.22 -3.12
N THR A 96 8.16 -4.48 -3.36
CA THR A 96 7.60 -5.28 -4.46
C THR A 96 7.35 -6.72 -4.03
N ILE A 97 6.23 -7.29 -4.44
CA ILE A 97 5.94 -8.70 -4.19
C ILE A 97 6.32 -9.52 -5.43
N ARG A 98 7.08 -10.60 -5.24
CA ARG A 98 7.50 -11.53 -6.31
C ARG A 98 7.15 -12.97 -5.95
N LYS A 99 6.86 -13.79 -6.96
CA LYS A 99 6.55 -15.23 -6.80
C LYS A 99 7.77 -16.10 -6.56
N SER A 100 8.97 -15.57 -6.82
CA SER A 100 10.25 -16.21 -6.53
C SER A 100 11.11 -15.22 -5.77
N ARG A 101 12.17 -15.76 -5.16
CA ARG A 101 13.34 -14.95 -4.84
C ARG A 101 14.01 -14.51 -6.14
#